data_AF-A0A8I0BR33-F1
#
_entry.id   AF-A0A8I0BR33-F1
#
_cell.length_a   1.000
_cell.length_b   1.000
_cell.length_c   1.000
_cell.angle_alpha   90.00
_cell.angle_beta   90.00
_cell.angle_gamma   90.00
#
_symmetry.space_group_name_H-M   'P 1'
#
loop_
_entity.id
_entity.type
_entity.pdbx_description
1 polymer ?
#
loop_
_entity_poly.entity_id
_entity_poly.type
_entity_poly.pdbx_seq_one_letter_code
_entity_poly.pdbx_strand_id
1 'polypeptide(L)'
;KTVREAAPNTRWLVATELNLVNRLNEEVKDQGKQVHFMSPTVAMCSTMFRTDPQHLAWVLENLANGHVVNQIQVADDDKAMAKKSLDSMLSLF
;
A
#
# COMPACT_ATOMS: atom_id res chain seq x y z
N LYS A 1 -3.99 -3.23 20.59
CA LYS A 1 -5.17 -3.91 20.00
C LYS A 1 -5.32 -3.42 18.57
N THR A 2 -5.47 -4.32 17.60
CA THR A 2 -5.64 -3.96 16.18
C THR A 2 -7.12 -3.92 15.79
N VAL A 3 -7.46 -3.30 14.65
CA VAL A 3 -8.84 -3.26 14.11
C VAL A 3 -9.39 -4.68 13.87
N ARG A 4 -8.56 -5.57 13.33
CA ARG A 4 -8.96 -6.96 13.01
C ARG A 4 -9.28 -7.77 14.26
N GLU A 5 -8.52 -7.58 15.34
CA GLU A 5 -8.72 -8.29 16.62
C GLU A 5 -9.74 -7.61 17.54
N ALA A 6 -10.31 -6.47 17.14
CA ALA A 6 -11.31 -5.77 17.92
C ALA A 6 -12.59 -6.61 18.10
N ALA A 7 -13.38 -6.29 19.12
CA ALA A 7 -14.72 -6.86 19.25
C ALA A 7 -15.62 -6.42 18.06
N PRO A 8 -16.63 -7.23 17.69
CA PRO A 8 -17.66 -6.82 16.73
C PRO A 8 -18.35 -5.51 17.14
N ASN A 9 -18.92 -4.80 16.17
CA ASN A 9 -19.69 -3.57 16.41
C ASN A 9 -18.91 -2.43 17.09
N THR A 10 -17.58 -2.40 16.92
CA THR A 10 -16.72 -1.31 17.43
C THR A 10 -16.46 -0.24 16.38
N ARG A 11 -16.14 0.98 16.84
CA ARG A 11 -15.82 2.12 15.96
C ARG A 11 -14.35 2.54 16.14
N TRP A 12 -13.66 2.75 15.02
CA TRP A 12 -12.24 3.07 14.96
C TRP A 12 -11.98 4.31 14.12
N LEU A 13 -11.11 5.18 14.62
CA LEU A 13 -10.51 6.27 13.86
C LEU A 13 -9.06 5.91 13.55
N VAL A 14 -8.67 5.94 12.28
CA VAL A 14 -7.34 5.55 11.82
C VAL A 14 -6.66 6.72 11.13
N ALA A 15 -5.47 7.08 11.62
CA ALA A 15 -4.65 8.19 11.14
C ALA A 15 -3.51 7.68 10.24
N THR A 16 -3.86 7.19 9.06
CA THR A 16 -2.91 6.71 8.04
C THR A 16 -3.45 7.02 6.66
N GLU A 17 -2.82 6.53 5.60
CA GLU A 17 -3.27 6.75 4.22
C GLU A 17 -4.72 6.24 4.00
N LEU A 18 -5.52 7.01 3.25
CA LEU A 18 -6.96 6.78 3.08
C LEU A 18 -7.28 5.41 2.46
N ASN A 19 -6.49 4.91 1.51
CA ASN A 19 -6.76 3.61 0.89
C ASN A 19 -6.62 2.48 1.91
N LEU A 20 -5.69 2.57 2.86
CA LEU A 20 -5.59 1.58 3.93
C LEU A 20 -6.82 1.64 4.85
N VAL A 21 -7.31 2.83 5.19
CA VAL A 21 -8.53 2.99 5.99
C VAL A 21 -9.74 2.38 5.28
N ASN A 22 -9.92 2.69 3.99
CA ASN A 22 -11.03 2.15 3.19
C ASN A 22 -10.93 0.63 3.04
N ARG A 23 -9.72 0.11 2.79
CA ARG A 23 -9.47 -1.33 2.73
C ARG A 23 -9.84 -2.02 4.04
N LEU A 24 -9.38 -1.49 5.16
CA LEU A 24 -9.71 -2.03 6.48
C LEU A 24 -11.22 -1.99 6.73
N ASN A 25 -11.89 -0.90 6.40
CA ASN A 25 -13.34 -0.77 6.58
C ASN A 25 -14.11 -1.85 5.81
N GLU A 26 -13.72 -2.15 4.57
CA GLU A 26 -14.35 -3.23 3.79
C GLU A 26 -13.98 -4.62 4.31
N GLU A 27 -12.73 -4.87 4.72
CA GLU A 27 -12.28 -6.16 5.27
C GLU A 27 -13.03 -6.59 6.54
N VAL A 28 -13.50 -5.65 7.37
CA VAL A 28 -14.15 -5.96 8.66
C VAL A 28 -15.64 -5.61 8.72
N LYS A 29 -16.22 -5.27 7.57
CA LYS A 29 -17.61 -4.80 7.44
C LYS A 29 -18.63 -5.84 7.90
N ASP A 30 -18.37 -7.11 7.63
CA ASP A 30 -19.16 -8.28 8.03
C ASP A 30 -19.23 -8.46 9.56
N GLN A 31 -18.24 -7.95 10.29
CA GLN A 31 -18.17 -7.99 11.75
C GLN A 31 -18.86 -6.79 12.41
N GLY A 32 -19.54 -5.94 11.64
CA GLY A 32 -20.23 -4.74 12.10
C GLY A 32 -19.28 -3.63 12.60
N LYS A 33 -17.97 -3.79 12.41
CA LYS A 33 -16.98 -2.78 12.80
C LYS A 33 -17.01 -1.62 11.82
N GLN A 34 -16.82 -0.40 12.35
CA GLN A 34 -16.78 0.83 11.56
C GLN A 34 -15.38 1.43 11.63
N VAL A 35 -14.73 1.60 10.48
CA VAL A 35 -13.38 2.16 10.39
C VAL A 35 -13.45 3.46 9.59
N HIS A 36 -13.05 4.57 10.21
CA HIS A 36 -13.08 5.88 9.58
C HIS A 36 -11.72 6.54 9.61
N PHE A 37 -11.51 7.40 8.62
CA PHE A 37 -10.33 8.24 8.57
C PHE A 37 -10.41 9.29 9.68
N MET A 38 -9.33 9.50 10.43
CA MET A 38 -9.37 10.29 11.67
C MET A 38 -9.57 11.80 11.41
N SER A 39 -9.15 12.31 10.25
CA SER A 39 -9.14 13.75 9.97
C SER A 39 -10.36 14.20 9.13
N PRO A 40 -10.91 15.40 9.37
CA PRO A 40 -11.95 15.97 8.52
C PRO A 40 -11.43 16.36 7.12
N THR A 41 -10.12 16.56 7.00
CA THR A 41 -9.43 16.85 5.74
C THR A 41 -8.77 15.58 5.24
N VAL A 42 -9.18 15.10 4.06
CA VAL A 42 -8.59 13.90 3.46
C VAL A 42 -7.11 14.13 3.16
N ALA A 43 -6.25 13.27 3.73
CA ALA A 43 -4.84 13.23 3.39
C ALA A 43 -4.61 12.14 2.34
N MET A 44 -4.54 12.53 1.07
CA MET A 44 -4.18 11.62 -0.01
C MET A 44 -2.68 11.71 -0.31
N CYS A 45 -2.03 10.56 -0.43
CA CYS A 45 -0.65 10.52 -0.87
C CYS A 45 -0.60 10.79 -2.38
N SER A 46 -0.18 12.00 -2.78
CA SER A 46 -0.20 12.44 -4.18
C SER A 46 0.66 11.59 -5.11
N THR A 47 1.71 10.94 -4.59
CA THR A 47 2.55 10.01 -5.36
C THR A 47 1.87 8.66 -5.56
N MET A 48 1.16 8.14 -4.56
CA MET A 48 0.37 6.91 -4.71
C MET A 48 -0.75 7.08 -5.73
N PHE A 49 -1.35 8.28 -5.79
CA PHE A 49 -2.39 8.61 -6.77
C PHE A 49 -1.90 8.68 -8.22
N ARG A 50 -0.58 8.62 -8.47
CA ARG A 50 -0.04 8.54 -9.84
C ARG A 50 -0.09 7.13 -10.42
N THR A 51 -0.38 6.12 -9.60
CA THR A 51 -0.58 4.75 -10.07
C THR A 51 -2.06 4.56 -10.37
N ASP A 52 -2.45 4.72 -11.62
CA ASP A 52 -3.84 4.60 -12.08
C ASP A 52 -4.02 3.49 -13.15
N PRO A 53 -5.27 3.08 -13.43
CA PRO A 53 -5.53 2.00 -14.37
C PRO A 53 -5.07 2.27 -15.80
N GLN A 54 -5.03 3.53 -16.25
CA GLN A 54 -4.66 3.87 -17.62
C GLN A 54 -3.15 3.66 -17.82
N HIS A 55 -2.34 4.17 -16.88
CA HIS A 55 -0.90 3.96 -16.92
C HIS A 55 -0.52 2.50 -16.69
N LEU A 56 -1.25 1.78 -15.82
CA LEU A 56 -1.05 0.35 -15.64
C LEU A 56 -1.35 -0.43 -16.92
N ALA A 57 -2.48 -0.15 -17.59
CA ALA A 57 -2.82 -0.79 -18.85
C ALA A 57 -1.73 -0.54 -19.91
N TRP A 58 -1.27 0.71 -20.04
CA TRP A 58 -0.20 1.07 -20.98
C TRP A 58 1.11 0.31 -20.70
N VAL A 59 1.52 0.18 -19.43
CA VAL A 59 2.72 -0.60 -19.07
C VAL A 59 2.55 -2.07 -19.47
N LEU A 60 1.38 -2.66 -19.20
CA LEU A 60 1.09 -4.06 -19.51
C LEU A 60 1.03 -4.32 -21.03
N GLU A 61 0.46 -3.40 -21.80
CA GLU A 61 0.42 -3.47 -23.27
C GLU A 61 1.82 -3.40 -23.88
N ASN A 62 2.70 -2.53 -23.35
CA ASN A 62 4.09 -2.47 -23.78
C ASN A 62 4.80 -3.80 -23.52
N LEU A 63 4.65 -4.35 -22.31
CA LEU A 63 5.24 -5.64 -21.94
C LEU A 63 4.74 -6.78 -22.82
N ALA A 64 3.43 -6.82 -23.11
CA ALA A 64 2.84 -7.83 -24.01
C ALA A 64 3.38 -7.74 -25.44
N ASN A 65 3.73 -6.54 -25.89
CA ASN A 65 4.37 -6.29 -27.19
C ASN A 65 5.90 -6.47 -27.17
N GLY A 66 6.49 -6.93 -26.06
CA GLY A 66 7.93 -7.11 -25.92
C GLY A 66 8.73 -5.83 -25.66
N HIS A 67 8.06 -4.70 -25.39
CA HIS A 67 8.68 -3.43 -25.05
C HIS A 67 8.69 -3.21 -23.54
N VAL A 68 9.87 -3.13 -22.93
CA VAL A 68 10.00 -2.82 -21.50
C VAL A 68 10.11 -1.32 -21.31
N VAL A 69 9.13 -0.74 -20.62
CA VAL A 69 9.09 0.70 -20.28
C VAL A 69 9.30 0.89 -18.78
N ASN A 70 10.00 1.97 -18.40
CA ASN A 70 10.22 2.35 -16.99
C ASN A 70 10.79 1.22 -16.12
N GLN A 71 11.67 0.39 -16.67
CA GLN A 71 12.33 -0.67 -15.90
C GLN A 71 13.10 -0.06 -14.73
N ILE A 72 12.77 -0.47 -13.51
CA ILE A 72 13.50 -0.03 -12.33
C ILE A 72 14.90 -0.64 -12.40
N GLN A 73 15.91 0.22 -12.44
CA GLN A 73 17.32 -0.14 -12.40
C GLN A 73 17.98 0.63 -11.25
N VAL A 74 18.88 -0.04 -10.56
CA VAL A 74 19.62 0.48 -9.40
C VAL A 74 21.10 0.17 -9.64
N ALA A 75 22.01 1.05 -9.20
CA ALA A 75 23.44 0.81 -9.29
C ALA A 75 23.85 -0.42 -8.46
N ASP A 76 24.86 -1.16 -8.88
CA ASP A 76 25.21 -2.43 -8.23
C ASP A 76 25.72 -2.24 -6.79
N ASP A 77 26.46 -1.17 -6.52
CA ASP A 77 26.91 -0.81 -5.18
C ASP A 77 25.73 -0.52 -4.24
N ASP A 78 24.73 0.23 -4.72
CA ASP A 78 23.50 0.54 -3.98
C ASP A 78 22.67 -0.73 -3.73
N LYS A 79 22.53 -1.60 -4.74
CA LYS A 79 21.82 -2.89 -4.60
C LYS A 79 22.45 -3.74 -3.49
N ALA A 80 23.78 -3.85 -3.48
CA ALA A 80 24.49 -4.68 -2.51
C ALA A 80 24.24 -4.23 -1.07
N MET A 81 24.35 -2.92 -0.82
CA MET A 81 24.17 -2.36 0.53
C MET A 81 22.69 -2.32 0.96
N ALA A 82 21.78 -1.97 0.05
CA ALA A 82 20.34 -1.99 0.33
C ALA A 82 19.87 -3.41 0.64
N LYS A 83 20.31 -4.41 -0.14
CA LYS A 83 19.98 -5.82 0.09
C LYS A 83 20.50 -6.31 1.44
N LYS A 84 21.74 -5.99 1.83
CA LYS A 84 22.28 -6.39 3.14
C LYS A 84 21.42 -5.85 4.30
N SER A 85 21.00 -4.59 4.22
CA SER A 85 20.11 -3.99 5.22
C SER A 85 18.75 -4.69 5.27
N LEU A 86 18.17 -4.99 4.09
CA LEU A 86 16.90 -5.72 3.98
C LEU A 86 17.01 -7.15 4.53
N ASP A 87 18.06 -7.88 4.17
CA ASP A 87 18.32 -9.25 4.68
C ASP A 87 18.48 -9.25 6.20
N SER A 88 19.14 -8.23 6.76
CA SER A 88 19.31 -8.06 8.20
C SER A 88 17.99 -7.78 8.92
N MET A 89 17.10 -6.98 8.31
CA MET A 89 15.76 -6.75 8.86
C MET A 89 14.93 -8.04 8.83
N LEU A 90 14.99 -8.79 7.74
CA LEU A 90 14.18 -10.00 7.55
C LEU A 90 14.64 -11.19 8.40
N SER A 91 15.93 -11.27 8.77
CA SER A 91 16.46 -12.36 9.61
C SER A 91 16.17 -12.21 11.11
N LEU A 92 15.59 -11.07 11.53
CA LEU A 92 15.15 -10.83 12.91
C LEU A 92 13.76 -11.41 13.22
N PHE A 93 13.05 -11.89 12.20
CA PHE A 93 11.73 -12.52 12.30
C PHE A 93 11.84 -14.03 12.06
#